data_AF-A0A9N9I0G8-F1
#
_entry.id   AF-A0A9N9I0G8-F1
#
_cell.length_a   1.000
_cell.length_b   1.000
_cell.length_c   1.000
_cell.angle_alpha   90.00
_cell.angle_beta   90.00
_cell.angle_gamma   90.00
#
_symmetry.space_group_name_H-M   'P 1'
#
loop_
_entity.id
_entity.type
_entity.pdbx_description
1 polymer ?
#
loop_
_entity_poly.entity_id
_entity_poly.type
_entity_poly.pdbx_seq_one_letter_code
_entity_poly.pdbx_strand_id
1 'polypeptide(L)'
;MVNANEWLDKKIPADEREKATTLCIYHQNCSYRSSQDKRYYTYPTNEEQNNSQSAPHYSFYNVILEGKLDLNNFVNLNELRIEGDDQYKDKDRRQKLTSLKIDKCTKLAKITINYTTLGYLSLGSKPNLQSANFTSNKWLNFCDNLLKNQVGKLTSLILAKDDSDLKLEVKRVNKESLEYQLDVTKSNLDRSNQLWLESLVDSQKEILNNSSAYAHKQLERCKTILSEVLTAEEIQDLLRKIIEITELETRLNKASLKD
;
A
#
# COMPACT_ATOMS: atom_id res chain seq x y z
N MET A 1 24.76 -5.02 -3.95
CA MET A 1 23.44 -4.99 -4.59
C MET A 1 23.50 -5.76 -5.89
N VAL A 2 22.36 -6.17 -6.43
CA VAL A 2 22.28 -6.88 -7.71
C VAL A 2 21.16 -6.30 -8.56
N ASN A 3 21.37 -6.21 -9.87
CA ASN A 3 20.34 -5.78 -10.81
C ASN A 3 19.12 -6.72 -10.70
N ALA A 4 17.94 -6.13 -10.50
CA ALA A 4 16.73 -6.89 -10.18
C ALA A 4 16.30 -7.85 -11.30
N ASN A 5 16.31 -7.40 -12.55
CA ASN A 5 15.92 -8.23 -13.69
C ASN A 5 16.96 -9.30 -14.02
N GLU A 6 18.26 -8.97 -14.02
CA GLU A 6 19.32 -9.96 -14.25
C GLU A 6 19.32 -11.05 -13.16
N TRP A 7 19.08 -10.64 -11.91
CA TRP A 7 18.95 -11.57 -10.81
C TRP A 7 17.72 -12.47 -10.96
N LEU A 8 16.57 -11.90 -11.36
CA LEU A 8 15.35 -12.65 -11.63
C LEU A 8 15.55 -13.68 -12.74
N ASP A 9 16.20 -13.27 -13.83
CA ASP A 9 16.56 -14.13 -14.98
C ASP A 9 17.47 -15.29 -14.59
N LYS A 10 18.39 -15.06 -13.66
CA LYS A 10 19.27 -16.11 -13.13
C LYS A 10 18.56 -17.05 -12.16
N LYS A 11 17.50 -16.60 -11.47
CA LYS A 11 16.89 -17.32 -10.35
C LYS A 11 15.62 -18.08 -10.70
N ILE A 12 14.85 -17.57 -11.64
CA ILE A 12 13.58 -18.18 -12.07
C ILE A 12 13.59 -18.30 -13.60
N PRO A 13 13.70 -19.53 -14.14
CA PRO A 13 13.59 -19.79 -15.56
C PRO A 13 12.31 -19.19 -16.14
N ALA A 14 12.38 -18.70 -17.37
CA ALA A 14 11.26 -17.97 -17.99
C ALA A 14 9.97 -18.81 -18.07
N ASP A 15 10.09 -20.11 -18.32
CA ASP A 15 9.01 -21.09 -18.43
C ASP A 15 8.38 -21.48 -17.09
N GLU A 16 8.99 -21.11 -15.96
CA GLU A 16 8.44 -21.31 -14.62
C GLU A 16 7.67 -20.08 -14.09
N ARG A 17 7.96 -18.88 -14.61
CA ARG A 17 7.38 -17.62 -14.10
C ARG A 17 5.87 -17.58 -14.20
N GLU A 18 5.32 -18.09 -15.30
CA GLU A 18 3.87 -18.10 -15.51
C GLU A 18 3.17 -19.02 -14.51
N LYS A 19 3.84 -20.04 -13.97
CA LYS A 19 3.26 -20.98 -13.01
C LYS A 19 3.30 -20.43 -11.59
N ALA A 20 4.20 -19.51 -11.29
CA ALA A 20 4.42 -18.98 -9.96
C ALA A 20 3.18 -18.27 -9.40
N THR A 21 2.76 -18.67 -8.20
CA THR A 21 1.67 -18.02 -7.45
C THR A 21 2.17 -17.15 -6.32
N THR A 22 3.41 -17.34 -5.86
CA THR A 22 3.99 -16.53 -4.78
C THR A 22 5.44 -16.19 -5.06
N LEU A 23 5.79 -14.93 -4.85
CA LEU A 23 7.17 -14.43 -4.92
C LEU A 23 7.47 -13.55 -3.71
N CYS A 24 8.43 -13.99 -2.91
CA CYS A 24 8.89 -13.29 -1.71
C CYS A 24 10.39 -13.00 -1.82
N ILE A 25 10.78 -11.75 -1.62
CA ILE A 25 12.16 -11.26 -1.73
C ILE A 25 12.48 -10.45 -0.47
N TYR A 26 13.38 -10.95 0.35
CA TYR A 26 13.74 -10.38 1.64
C TYR A 26 15.21 -10.02 1.68
N HIS A 27 15.52 -8.87 2.27
CA HIS A 27 16.86 -8.59 2.74
C HIS A 27 17.15 -9.26 4.10
N GLN A 28 16.15 -9.37 4.98
CA GLN A 28 16.37 -9.91 6.32
C GLN A 28 16.90 -11.34 6.31
N ASN A 29 17.90 -11.57 7.14
CA ASN A 29 18.38 -12.89 7.48
C ASN A 29 17.33 -13.51 8.41
N CYS A 30 16.65 -14.58 7.99
CA CYS A 30 15.84 -15.38 8.91
C CYS A 30 16.79 -16.09 9.88
N SER A 31 17.33 -15.37 10.87
CA SER A 31 18.29 -15.87 11.86
C SER A 31 17.68 -16.84 12.88
N TYR A 32 16.42 -17.26 12.69
CA TYR A 32 15.76 -18.28 13.53
C TYR A 32 15.71 -19.69 12.92
N ARG A 33 16.31 -19.94 11.75
CA ARG A 33 16.60 -21.32 11.32
C ARG A 33 18.07 -21.46 10.91
N SER A 34 18.84 -21.96 11.86
CA SER A 34 20.23 -22.38 11.73
C SER A 34 20.46 -23.23 10.48
N SER A 35 21.59 -22.95 9.81
CA SER A 35 22.39 -23.88 9.01
C SER A 35 21.65 -24.66 7.93
N GLN A 36 21.52 -24.06 6.74
CA GLN A 36 21.95 -24.68 5.48
C GLN A 36 21.85 -23.68 4.34
N ASP A 37 23.02 -23.33 3.82
CA ASP A 37 23.19 -22.71 2.52
C ASP A 37 22.50 -23.59 1.45
N LYS A 38 21.77 -22.96 0.52
CA LYS A 38 21.23 -23.52 -0.74
C LYS A 38 20.15 -24.61 -0.64
N ARG A 39 18.91 -24.23 -0.35
CA ARG A 39 17.75 -24.89 -0.98
C ARG A 39 16.73 -23.86 -1.45
N TYR A 40 16.46 -23.87 -2.75
CA TYR A 40 15.22 -23.34 -3.31
C TYR A 40 14.09 -24.11 -2.65
N TYR A 41 13.39 -23.51 -1.70
CA TYR A 41 12.26 -24.18 -1.05
C TYR A 41 11.03 -24.05 -1.94
N THR A 42 10.88 -24.96 -2.90
CA THR A 42 9.56 -25.50 -3.23
C THR A 42 9.21 -26.50 -2.12
N TYR A 43 8.65 -26.03 -1.00
CA TYR A 43 7.95 -26.91 -0.08
C TYR A 43 6.44 -26.76 -0.29
N PRO A 44 5.72 -27.82 -0.67
CA PRO A 44 4.33 -27.95 -0.31
C PRO A 44 4.29 -27.98 1.22
N THR A 45 3.57 -27.05 1.84
CA THR A 45 3.22 -27.18 3.25
C THR A 45 2.40 -28.46 3.39
N ASN A 46 2.93 -29.42 4.16
CA ASN A 46 2.26 -30.67 4.48
C ASN A 46 1.09 -30.41 5.45
N GLU A 47 -0.01 -29.87 4.94
CA GLU A 47 -1.35 -30.16 5.46
C GLU A 47 -2.25 -30.36 4.22
N GLU A 48 -2.85 -31.55 4.16
CA GLU A 48 -3.75 -32.07 3.12
C GLU A 48 -3.10 -32.69 1.86
N GLN A 49 -2.88 -34.00 1.97
CA GLN A 49 -2.76 -34.91 0.84
C GLN A 49 -4.03 -34.84 -0.03
N ASN A 50 -3.97 -34.07 -1.11
CA ASN A 50 -4.75 -34.29 -2.32
C ASN A 50 -3.86 -33.93 -3.51
N ASN A 51 -3.90 -34.77 -4.56
CA ASN A 51 -3.07 -34.69 -5.78
C ASN A 51 -3.32 -33.40 -6.59
N SER A 52 -2.90 -32.25 -6.07
CA SER A 52 -2.75 -31.00 -6.81
C SER A 52 -1.31 -30.58 -6.65
N GLN A 53 -0.57 -30.57 -7.77
CA GLN A 53 0.75 -29.96 -7.85
C GLN A 53 0.66 -28.56 -7.23
N SER A 54 1.18 -28.38 -6.01
CA SER A 54 1.09 -27.10 -5.30
C SER A 54 1.77 -26.06 -6.17
N ALA A 55 1.06 -24.98 -6.49
CA ALA A 55 1.59 -23.98 -7.41
C ALA A 55 2.93 -23.42 -6.92
N PRO A 56 3.90 -23.16 -7.82
CA PRO A 56 5.25 -22.74 -7.44
C PRO A 56 5.27 -21.51 -6.54
N HIS A 57 5.98 -21.64 -5.42
CA HIS A 57 6.25 -20.61 -4.43
C HIS A 57 7.76 -20.33 -4.39
N TYR A 58 8.15 -19.07 -4.59
CA TYR A 58 9.55 -18.64 -4.54
C TYR A 58 9.80 -17.70 -3.37
N SER A 59 10.75 -18.05 -2.51
CA SER A 59 11.21 -17.21 -1.41
C SER A 59 12.72 -17.06 -1.44
N PHE A 60 13.19 -15.82 -1.44
CA PHE A 60 14.61 -15.46 -1.49
C PHE A 60 14.97 -14.55 -0.32
N TYR A 61 16.06 -14.89 0.36
CA TYR A 61 16.54 -14.19 1.55
C TYR A 61 17.93 -13.60 1.33
N ASN A 62 18.29 -12.59 2.12
CA ASN A 62 19.58 -11.91 2.03
C ASN A 62 19.85 -11.29 0.66
N VAL A 63 18.81 -10.79 0.00
CA VAL A 63 18.93 -10.16 -1.33
C VAL A 63 18.48 -8.70 -1.27
N ILE A 64 19.36 -7.80 -1.73
CA ILE A 64 19.03 -6.41 -2.02
C ILE A 64 19.06 -6.23 -3.53
N LEU A 65 17.89 -6.03 -4.11
CA LEU A 65 17.71 -5.73 -5.52
C LEU A 65 17.83 -4.24 -5.78
N GLU A 66 18.38 -3.89 -6.93
CA GLU A 66 18.44 -2.52 -7.42
C GLU A 66 17.94 -2.40 -8.86
N GLY A 67 17.49 -1.20 -9.23
CA GLY A 67 17.02 -0.91 -10.58
C GLY A 67 15.58 -1.34 -10.83
N LYS A 68 15.30 -1.83 -12.04
CA LYS A 68 13.94 -2.15 -12.50
C LYS A 68 13.65 -3.64 -12.29
N LEU A 69 12.51 -3.95 -11.67
CA LEU A 69 11.98 -5.30 -11.54
C LEU A 69 10.71 -5.46 -12.38
N ASP A 70 10.76 -6.31 -13.40
CA ASP A 70 9.62 -6.60 -14.29
C ASP A 70 9.05 -7.99 -13.99
N LEU A 71 7.84 -8.02 -13.40
CA LEU A 71 7.13 -9.24 -13.02
C LEU A 71 5.96 -9.54 -13.97
N ASN A 72 5.88 -8.91 -15.14
CA ASN A 72 4.75 -9.11 -16.05
C ASN A 72 4.62 -10.52 -16.63
N ASN A 73 5.67 -11.35 -16.53
CA ASN A 73 5.61 -12.76 -16.91
C ASN A 73 5.09 -13.67 -15.79
N PHE A 74 4.77 -13.12 -14.61
CA PHE A 74 4.18 -13.83 -13.47
C PHE A 74 2.66 -13.69 -13.48
N VAL A 75 2.02 -14.12 -14.56
CA VAL A 75 0.57 -13.90 -14.81
C VAL A 75 -0.34 -14.55 -13.76
N ASN A 76 0.13 -15.59 -13.08
CA ASN A 76 -0.60 -16.29 -12.02
C ASN A 76 -0.22 -15.84 -10.60
N LEU A 77 0.59 -14.79 -10.45
CA LEU A 77 1.05 -14.30 -9.15
C LEU A 77 -0.14 -13.86 -8.30
N ASN A 78 -0.30 -14.51 -7.14
CA ASN A 78 -1.32 -14.22 -6.15
C ASN A 78 -0.74 -13.42 -4.97
N GLU A 79 0.48 -13.72 -4.57
CA GLU A 79 1.16 -13.04 -3.46
C GLU A 79 2.53 -12.52 -3.87
N LEU A 80 2.76 -11.23 -3.67
CA LEU A 80 4.04 -10.57 -3.87
C LEU A 80 4.51 -9.94 -2.57
N ARG A 81 5.74 -10.26 -2.17
CA ARG A 81 6.40 -9.65 -1.01
C ARG A 81 7.80 -9.21 -1.35
N ILE A 82 8.11 -7.93 -1.14
CA ILE A 82 9.42 -7.32 -1.35
C ILE A 82 9.77 -6.52 -0.10
N GLU A 83 10.71 -6.99 0.68
CA GLU A 83 11.04 -6.40 1.97
C GLU A 83 12.54 -6.10 2.08
N GLY A 84 12.86 -4.85 2.40
CA GLY A 84 14.17 -4.46 2.91
C GLY A 84 14.27 -4.67 4.42
N ASP A 85 15.27 -4.03 5.04
CA ASP A 85 15.38 -3.89 6.48
C ASP A 85 15.58 -2.41 6.86
N ASP A 86 15.00 -2.00 7.98
CA ASP A 86 15.07 -0.64 8.53
C ASP A 86 15.39 -0.65 10.03
N GLN A 87 15.76 -1.81 10.60
CA GLN A 87 16.04 -1.99 12.03
C GLN A 87 17.12 -1.04 12.58
N TYR A 88 17.92 -0.38 11.73
CA TYR A 88 19.04 0.46 12.17
C TYR A 88 19.15 1.83 11.50
N LYS A 89 18.09 2.32 10.83
CA LYS A 89 18.16 3.54 9.98
C LYS A 89 19.24 3.47 8.88
N ASP A 90 19.82 2.30 8.66
CA ASP A 90 20.81 2.04 7.62
C ASP A 90 20.10 1.96 6.28
N LYS A 91 20.22 3.04 5.48
CA LYS A 91 19.59 3.14 4.16
C LYS A 91 20.11 2.09 3.18
N ASP A 92 21.28 1.51 3.43
CA ASP A 92 21.86 0.50 2.53
C ASP A 92 21.16 -0.85 2.61
N ARG A 93 20.31 -1.05 3.62
CA ARG A 93 19.53 -2.27 3.83
C ARG A 93 18.13 -2.25 3.20
N ARG A 94 17.76 -1.12 2.60
CA ARG A 94 16.49 -0.97 1.87
C ARG A 94 16.60 -1.60 0.48
N GLN A 95 15.48 -2.12 -0.04
CA GLN A 95 15.43 -2.52 -1.45
C GLN A 95 15.60 -1.28 -2.32
N LYS A 96 16.57 -1.29 -3.24
CA LYS A 96 16.95 -0.13 -4.07
C LYS A 96 16.24 -0.12 -5.43
N LEU A 97 14.98 -0.57 -5.44
CA LEU A 97 14.17 -0.62 -6.66
C LEU A 97 13.80 0.79 -7.10
N THR A 98 13.96 1.06 -8.39
CA THR A 98 13.54 2.31 -9.03
C THR A 98 12.21 2.14 -9.76
N SER A 99 11.84 0.92 -10.11
CA SER A 99 10.58 0.60 -10.77
C SER A 99 10.16 -0.85 -10.51
N LEU A 100 8.87 -1.06 -10.33
CA LEU A 100 8.24 -2.37 -10.25
C LEU A 100 7.10 -2.43 -11.27
N LYS A 101 7.15 -3.39 -12.19
CA LYS A 101 6.07 -3.64 -13.16
C LYS A 101 5.32 -4.91 -12.82
N ILE A 102 4.02 -4.77 -12.61
CA ILE A 102 3.10 -5.85 -12.23
C ILE A 102 1.76 -5.75 -12.97
N ASP A 103 1.74 -5.07 -14.12
CA ASP A 103 0.53 -4.81 -14.91
C ASP A 103 -0.25 -6.09 -15.22
N LYS A 104 0.48 -7.14 -15.63
CA LYS A 104 -0.08 -8.44 -16.02
C LYS A 104 -0.35 -9.40 -14.85
N CYS A 105 -0.01 -9.03 -13.62
CA CYS A 105 -0.27 -9.85 -12.42
C CYS A 105 -1.73 -9.72 -11.97
N THR A 106 -2.70 -10.05 -12.82
CA THR A 106 -4.14 -9.79 -12.58
C THR A 106 -4.74 -10.62 -11.44
N LYS A 107 -4.08 -11.72 -11.06
CA LYS A 107 -4.48 -12.59 -9.95
C LYS A 107 -3.96 -12.17 -8.58
N LEU A 108 -3.23 -11.05 -8.51
CA LEU A 108 -2.60 -10.58 -7.27
C LEU A 108 -3.67 -10.27 -6.22
N ALA A 109 -3.64 -11.03 -5.13
CA ALA A 109 -4.51 -10.88 -3.97
C ALA A 109 -3.82 -10.21 -2.79
N LYS A 110 -2.50 -10.38 -2.68
CA LYS A 110 -1.69 -9.81 -1.59
C LYS A 110 -0.44 -9.15 -2.14
N ILE A 111 -0.19 -7.92 -1.72
CA ILE A 111 1.05 -7.21 -2.00
C ILE A 111 1.64 -6.64 -0.72
N THR A 112 2.92 -6.88 -0.50
CA THR A 112 3.68 -6.27 0.60
C THR A 112 4.98 -5.74 0.02
N ILE A 113 5.18 -4.44 0.10
CA ILE A 113 6.41 -3.78 -0.34
C ILE A 113 6.85 -2.89 0.80
N ASN A 114 7.84 -3.32 1.57
CA ASN A 114 8.27 -2.59 2.76
C ASN A 114 9.75 -2.24 2.66
N TYR A 115 10.10 -1.08 3.24
CA TYR A 115 11.50 -0.64 3.35
C TYR A 115 12.20 -0.59 1.99
N THR A 116 11.54 0.00 0.99
CA THR A 116 12.10 0.17 -0.35
C THR A 116 12.35 1.64 -0.65
N THR A 117 13.18 1.92 -1.66
CA THR A 117 13.36 3.24 -2.26
C THR A 117 12.44 3.47 -3.46
N LEU A 118 11.43 2.61 -3.65
CA LEU A 118 10.54 2.69 -4.80
C LEU A 118 9.79 4.02 -4.75
N GLY A 119 10.04 4.88 -5.74
CA GLY A 119 9.38 6.19 -5.82
C GLY A 119 8.00 6.14 -6.48
N TYR A 120 7.72 5.08 -7.24
CA TYR A 120 6.49 4.97 -8.02
C TYR A 120 6.05 3.52 -8.16
N LEU A 121 4.76 3.27 -7.91
CA LEU A 121 4.13 1.98 -8.15
C LEU A 121 2.76 2.15 -8.81
N SER A 122 2.65 1.68 -10.05
CA SER A 122 1.36 1.45 -10.70
C SER A 122 0.90 0.04 -10.38
N LEU A 123 -0.18 -0.05 -9.60
CA LEU A 123 -0.81 -1.35 -9.32
C LEU A 123 -1.65 -1.83 -10.52
N GLY A 124 -2.14 -0.93 -11.38
CA GLY A 124 -3.11 -1.25 -12.45
C GLY A 124 -4.40 -1.90 -11.92
N SER A 125 -5.31 -2.33 -12.80
CA SER A 125 -6.50 -3.06 -12.33
C SER A 125 -6.10 -4.40 -11.69
N LYS A 126 -6.40 -4.57 -10.39
CA LYS A 126 -6.15 -5.78 -9.60
C LYS A 126 -7.45 -6.19 -8.91
N PRO A 127 -8.39 -6.81 -9.65
CA PRO A 127 -9.75 -7.06 -9.16
C PRO A 127 -9.79 -7.98 -7.92
N ASN A 128 -8.73 -8.77 -7.70
CA ASN A 128 -8.65 -9.71 -6.59
C ASN A 128 -7.81 -9.19 -5.40
N LEU A 129 -7.32 -7.95 -5.44
CA LEU A 129 -6.43 -7.43 -4.40
C LEU A 129 -7.20 -7.25 -3.08
N GLN A 130 -6.88 -8.08 -2.10
CA GLN A 130 -7.49 -8.11 -0.77
C GLN A 130 -6.62 -7.43 0.29
N SER A 131 -5.30 -7.44 0.10
CA SER A 131 -4.35 -6.91 1.07
C SER A 131 -3.21 -6.18 0.38
N ALA A 132 -2.91 -4.98 0.87
CA ALA A 132 -1.79 -4.18 0.43
C ALA A 132 -1.08 -3.54 1.63
N ASN A 133 0.22 -3.76 1.76
CA ASN A 133 1.05 -3.19 2.82
C ASN A 133 2.27 -2.49 2.21
N PHE A 134 2.47 -1.23 2.57
CA PHE A 134 3.50 -0.35 1.99
C PHE A 134 4.29 0.40 3.07
N THR A 135 4.73 -0.30 4.10
CA THR A 135 5.36 0.32 5.27
C THR A 135 6.74 0.89 4.94
N SER A 136 7.00 2.11 5.43
CA SER A 136 8.32 2.77 5.38
C SER A 136 8.88 2.98 3.97
N ASN A 137 8.03 3.23 2.97
CA ASN A 137 8.47 3.65 1.63
C ASN A 137 8.37 5.17 1.49
N LYS A 138 9.40 5.89 1.96
CA LYS A 138 9.38 7.34 2.17
C LYS A 138 8.92 8.18 0.96
N TRP A 139 9.01 7.65 -0.26
CA TRP A 139 8.70 8.37 -1.50
C TRP A 139 7.73 7.62 -2.43
N LEU A 140 7.04 6.58 -1.95
CA LEU A 140 6.18 5.79 -2.82
C LEU A 140 4.91 6.57 -3.20
N ASN A 141 4.88 7.07 -4.44
CA ASN A 141 3.69 7.67 -5.03
C ASN A 141 2.84 6.61 -5.74
N PHE A 142 1.55 6.58 -5.39
CA PHE A 142 0.52 5.81 -6.09
C PHE A 142 -0.29 6.75 -6.98
N CYS A 143 -0.15 6.65 -8.30
CA CYS A 143 -0.88 7.57 -9.19
C CYS A 143 -2.03 6.92 -9.98
N ASP A 144 -2.05 5.60 -10.14
CA ASP A 144 -2.81 5.04 -11.28
C ASP A 144 -4.12 4.32 -10.92
N ASN A 145 -4.29 3.82 -9.70
CA ASN A 145 -5.44 2.97 -9.40
C ASN A 145 -6.65 3.68 -8.83
N LEU A 146 -6.41 4.63 -7.92
CA LEU A 146 -7.50 5.39 -7.32
C LEU A 146 -8.18 6.22 -8.41
N LEU A 147 -7.40 7.02 -9.15
CA LEU A 147 -7.91 7.82 -10.26
C LEU A 147 -8.60 6.98 -11.33
N LYS A 148 -8.03 5.84 -11.74
CA LYS A 148 -8.64 4.97 -12.76
C LYS A 148 -9.92 4.29 -12.26
N ASN A 149 -9.97 3.88 -10.98
CA ASN A 149 -11.16 3.29 -10.37
C ASN A 149 -12.26 4.34 -10.21
N GLN A 150 -11.92 5.53 -9.71
CA GLN A 150 -12.82 6.68 -9.59
C GLN A 150 -13.39 7.11 -10.95
N VAL A 151 -12.53 7.22 -11.97
CA VAL A 151 -12.97 7.50 -13.35
C VAL A 151 -13.86 6.39 -13.87
N GLY A 152 -13.55 5.11 -13.60
CA GLY A 152 -14.39 3.97 -13.99
C GLY A 152 -15.78 3.99 -13.35
N LYS A 153 -15.86 4.25 -12.04
CA LYS A 153 -17.12 4.40 -11.29
C LYS A 153 -17.96 5.54 -11.86
N LEU A 154 -17.36 6.72 -12.03
CA LEU A 154 -18.04 7.90 -12.58
C LEU A 154 -18.51 7.68 -14.03
N THR A 155 -17.68 7.06 -14.86
CA THR A 155 -18.04 6.74 -16.26
C THR A 155 -19.23 5.80 -16.32
N SER A 156 -19.28 4.79 -15.44
CA SER A 156 -20.38 3.82 -15.40
C SER A 156 -21.72 4.48 -15.02
N LEU A 157 -21.68 5.44 -14.09
CA LEU A 157 -22.88 6.19 -13.69
C LEU A 157 -23.36 7.19 -14.73
N ILE A 158 -22.42 7.89 -15.39
CA ILE A 158 -22.75 8.77 -16.52
C ILE A 158 -23.48 7.98 -17.62
N LEU A 159 -23.06 6.74 -17.88
CA LEU A 159 -23.72 5.86 -18.84
C LEU A 159 -25.09 5.37 -18.36
N ALA A 160 -25.31 5.26 -17.04
CA ALA A 160 -26.58 4.83 -16.45
C ALA A 160 -27.67 5.93 -16.41
N LYS A 161 -27.32 7.20 -16.69
CA LYS A 161 -28.24 8.36 -16.75
C LYS A 161 -29.09 8.61 -15.49
N ASP A 162 -28.55 8.34 -14.31
CA ASP A 162 -29.16 8.77 -13.05
C ASP A 162 -28.39 9.97 -12.47
N ASP A 163 -28.92 11.18 -12.72
CA ASP A 163 -28.27 12.44 -12.31
C ASP A 163 -28.26 12.65 -10.78
N SER A 164 -29.23 12.07 -10.06
CA SER A 164 -29.28 12.07 -8.59
C SER A 164 -28.15 11.21 -8.01
N ASP A 165 -28.00 10.00 -8.54
CA ASP A 165 -26.97 9.05 -8.13
C ASP A 165 -25.57 9.55 -8.48
N LEU A 166 -25.41 10.20 -9.63
CA LEU A 166 -24.12 10.74 -10.06
C LEU A 166 -23.58 11.79 -9.07
N LYS A 167 -24.44 12.69 -8.58
CA LYS A 167 -24.02 13.72 -7.62
C LYS A 167 -23.63 13.14 -6.27
N LEU A 168 -24.28 12.05 -5.85
CA LEU A 168 -23.91 11.33 -4.63
C LEU A 168 -22.60 10.56 -4.82
N GLU A 169 -22.41 9.90 -5.95
CA GLU A 169 -21.17 9.16 -6.21
C GLU A 169 -19.97 10.09 -6.32
N VAL A 170 -20.09 11.25 -6.98
CA VAL A 170 -18.98 12.23 -7.04
C VAL A 170 -18.52 12.61 -5.64
N LYS A 171 -19.45 12.79 -4.69
CA LYS A 171 -19.11 13.07 -3.29
C LYS A 171 -18.44 11.87 -2.62
N ARG A 172 -18.92 10.65 -2.88
CA ARG A 172 -18.35 9.39 -2.36
C ARG A 172 -16.93 9.17 -2.86
N VAL A 173 -16.72 9.31 -4.16
CA VAL A 173 -15.42 9.24 -4.84
C VAL A 173 -14.45 10.28 -4.29
N ASN A 174 -14.89 11.52 -4.11
CA ASN A 174 -14.05 12.57 -3.51
C ASN A 174 -13.66 12.23 -2.07
N LYS A 175 -14.61 11.72 -1.27
CA LYS A 175 -14.34 11.27 0.11
C LYS A 175 -13.30 10.15 0.12
N GLU A 176 -13.52 9.08 -0.65
CA GLU A 176 -12.58 7.95 -0.81
C GLU A 176 -11.19 8.45 -1.22
N SER A 177 -11.14 9.49 -2.07
CA SER A 177 -9.88 10.10 -2.51
C SER A 177 -9.09 10.75 -1.39
N LEU A 178 -9.77 11.50 -0.53
CA LEU A 178 -9.16 12.23 0.56
C LEU A 178 -8.73 11.27 1.69
N GLU A 179 -9.55 10.26 1.98
CA GLU A 179 -9.22 9.19 2.95
C GLU A 179 -7.96 8.45 2.52
N TYR A 180 -7.86 8.12 1.23
CA TYR A 180 -6.68 7.49 0.68
C TYR A 180 -5.41 8.34 0.86
N GLN A 181 -5.50 9.65 0.61
CA GLN A 181 -4.34 10.53 0.81
C GLN A 181 -3.90 10.60 2.28
N LEU A 182 -4.85 10.57 3.22
CA LEU A 182 -4.53 10.48 4.65
C LEU A 182 -3.82 9.17 4.99
N ASP A 183 -4.31 8.04 4.47
CA ASP A 183 -3.71 6.73 4.70
C ASP A 183 -2.28 6.64 4.13
N VAL A 184 -2.05 7.23 2.95
CA VAL A 184 -0.69 7.32 2.37
C VAL A 184 0.22 8.12 3.29
N THR A 185 -0.18 9.32 3.72
CA THR A 185 0.64 10.12 4.65
C THR A 185 0.91 9.37 5.95
N LYS A 186 -0.11 8.71 6.51
CA LYS A 186 0.02 7.88 7.72
C LYS A 186 1.02 6.74 7.53
N SER A 187 0.98 6.04 6.39
CA SER A 187 1.87 4.91 6.11
C SER A 187 3.35 5.31 5.96
N ASN A 188 3.62 6.60 5.68
CA ASN A 188 4.97 7.16 5.57
C ASN A 188 5.59 7.55 6.93
N LEU A 189 4.79 7.56 8.00
CA LEU A 189 5.24 7.86 9.36
C LEU A 189 5.64 6.57 10.09
N ASP A 190 6.56 6.67 11.05
CA ASP A 190 6.83 5.58 11.99
C ASP A 190 5.63 5.33 12.91
N ARG A 191 5.65 4.20 13.65
CA ARG A 191 4.52 3.79 14.47
C ARG A 191 4.13 4.81 15.55
N SER A 192 5.10 5.52 16.13
CA SER A 192 4.81 6.54 17.14
C SER A 192 4.10 7.72 16.49
N ASN A 193 4.61 8.20 15.36
CA ASN A 193 4.04 9.32 14.61
C ASN A 193 2.69 8.98 13.97
N GLN A 194 2.44 7.73 13.61
CA GLN A 194 1.12 7.24 13.19
C GLN A 194 0.06 7.42 14.28
N LEU A 195 0.40 7.09 15.54
CA LEU A 195 -0.52 7.24 16.68
C LEU A 195 -0.81 8.71 16.96
N TRP A 196 0.19 9.59 16.80
CA TRP A 196 -0.01 11.03 16.91
C TRP A 196 -0.88 11.60 15.79
N LEU A 197 -0.74 11.08 14.56
CA LEU A 197 -1.62 11.45 13.46
C LEU A 197 -3.06 10.96 13.68
N GLU A 198 -3.27 9.75 14.19
CA GLU A 198 -4.60 9.26 14.61
C GLU A 198 -5.20 10.19 15.67
N SER A 199 -4.42 10.56 16.69
CA SER A 199 -4.86 11.47 17.74
C SER A 199 -5.17 12.88 17.22
N LEU A 200 -4.42 13.38 16.22
CA LEU A 200 -4.69 14.64 15.53
C LEU A 200 -6.04 14.58 14.80
N VAL A 201 -6.30 13.49 14.07
CA VAL A 201 -7.56 13.26 13.34
C VAL A 201 -8.74 13.23 14.31
N ASP A 202 -8.65 12.48 15.40
CA ASP A 202 -9.73 12.35 16.37
C ASP A 202 -10.02 13.68 17.08
N SER A 203 -8.97 14.41 17.47
CA SER A 203 -9.11 15.74 18.07
C SER A 203 -9.79 16.72 17.13
N GLN A 204 -9.41 16.71 15.84
CA GLN A 204 -10.04 17.57 14.83
C GLN A 204 -11.52 17.21 14.61
N LYS A 205 -11.86 15.92 14.59
CA LYS A 205 -13.26 15.46 14.50
C LYS A 205 -14.07 15.88 15.72
N GLU A 206 -13.52 15.78 16.93
CA GLU A 206 -14.19 16.22 18.15
C GLU A 206 -14.43 17.74 18.16
N ILE A 207 -13.46 18.53 17.68
CA ILE A 207 -13.62 19.98 17.52
C ILE A 207 -14.78 20.31 16.57
N LEU A 208 -14.85 19.62 15.43
CA LEU A 208 -15.93 19.83 14.45
C LEU A 208 -17.32 19.49 14.99
N ASN A 209 -17.41 18.52 15.91
CA ASN A 209 -18.68 18.09 16.48
C ASN A 209 -19.10 18.93 17.69
N ASN A 210 -18.18 19.18 18.63
CA ASN A 210 -18.52 19.67 19.97
C ASN A 210 -17.67 20.88 20.43
N SER A 211 -16.70 21.35 19.62
CA SER A 211 -15.81 22.48 19.97
C SER A 211 -15.18 22.39 21.37
N SER A 212 -14.81 21.18 21.79
CA SER A 212 -14.28 20.90 23.13
C SER A 212 -12.92 21.58 23.36
N ALA A 213 -12.79 22.31 24.48
CA ALA A 213 -11.52 22.93 24.87
C ALA A 213 -10.40 21.89 25.09
N TYR A 214 -10.78 20.68 25.54
CA TYR A 214 -9.86 19.56 25.64
C TYR A 214 -9.35 19.12 24.26
N ALA A 215 -10.25 18.99 23.28
CA ALA A 215 -9.88 18.61 21.92
C ALA A 215 -8.96 19.64 21.26
N HIS A 216 -9.19 20.94 21.46
CA HIS A 216 -8.26 21.99 21.03
C HIS A 216 -6.87 21.83 21.64
N LYS A 217 -6.79 21.53 22.94
CA LYS A 217 -5.50 21.30 23.61
C LYS A 217 -4.79 20.06 23.07
N GLN A 218 -5.52 18.98 22.79
CA GLN A 218 -4.93 17.78 22.18
C GLN A 218 -4.46 18.02 20.75
N LEU A 219 -5.23 18.77 19.95
CA LEU A 219 -4.86 19.13 18.59
C LEU A 219 -3.52 19.88 18.56
N GLU A 220 -3.36 20.91 19.40
CA GLU A 220 -2.11 21.69 19.47
C GLU A 220 -0.91 20.86 19.96
N ARG A 221 -1.15 19.92 20.88
CA ARG A 221 -0.13 18.97 21.32
C ARG A 221 0.32 18.07 20.17
N CYS A 222 -0.62 17.52 19.41
CA CYS A 222 -0.32 16.65 18.27
C CYS A 222 0.43 17.43 17.17
N LYS A 223 0.03 18.66 16.86
CA LYS A 223 0.73 19.54 15.91
C LYS A 223 2.19 19.76 16.30
N THR A 224 2.44 20.05 17.58
CA THR A 224 3.81 20.26 18.09
C THR A 224 4.67 19.03 17.86
N ILE A 225 4.16 17.84 18.20
CA ILE A 225 4.93 16.59 18.06
C ILE A 225 5.14 16.24 16.59
N LEU A 226 4.10 16.34 15.76
CA LEU A 226 4.20 16.04 14.33
C LEU A 226 5.09 17.03 13.58
N SER A 227 5.30 18.24 14.10
CA SER A 227 6.20 19.23 13.48
C SER A 227 7.67 18.80 13.46
N GLU A 228 8.04 17.77 14.23
CA GLU A 228 9.37 17.17 14.17
C GLU A 228 9.58 16.32 12.90
N VAL A 229 8.50 15.90 12.25
CA VAL A 229 8.53 14.96 11.11
C VAL A 229 7.75 15.43 9.88
N LEU A 230 6.84 16.39 10.04
CA LEU A 230 6.03 17.01 8.99
C LEU A 230 6.24 18.52 8.98
N THR A 231 6.15 19.13 7.80
CA THR A 231 6.16 20.60 7.70
C THR A 231 4.84 21.19 8.18
N ALA A 232 4.84 22.49 8.49
CA ALA A 232 3.62 23.21 8.87
C ALA A 232 2.58 23.15 7.74
N GLU A 233 3.00 23.20 6.48
CA GLU A 233 2.13 23.08 5.31
C GLU A 233 1.51 21.68 5.22
N GLU A 234 2.28 20.62 5.44
CA GLU A 234 1.77 19.25 5.46
C GLU A 234 0.73 19.06 6.57
N ILE A 235 0.98 19.58 7.78
CA ILE A 235 0.03 19.53 8.89
C ILE A 235 -1.26 20.29 8.54
N GLN A 236 -1.16 21.49 7.95
CA GLN A 236 -2.34 22.28 7.56
C GLN A 236 -3.15 21.61 6.45
N ASP A 237 -2.47 21.00 5.48
CA ASP A 237 -3.09 20.23 4.41
C ASP A 237 -3.86 19.02 4.96
N LEU A 238 -3.27 18.28 5.92
CA LEU A 238 -3.95 17.18 6.61
C LEU A 238 -5.22 17.64 7.34
N LEU A 239 -5.14 18.75 8.08
CA LEU A 239 -6.30 19.30 8.80
C LEU A 239 -7.41 19.72 7.85
N ARG A 240 -7.07 20.35 6.72
CA ARG A 240 -8.04 20.71 5.69
C ARG A 240 -8.73 19.48 5.12
N LYS A 241 -7.97 18.43 4.79
CA LYS A 241 -8.53 17.16 4.28
C LYS A 241 -9.49 16.51 5.29
N ILE A 242 -9.15 16.52 6.58
CA ILE A 242 -10.02 15.98 7.64
C ILE A 242 -11.35 16.75 7.71
N ILE A 243 -11.30 18.09 7.60
CA ILE A 243 -12.51 18.92 7.55
C ILE A 243 -13.36 18.55 6.33
N GLU A 244 -12.76 18.49 5.15
CA GLU A 244 -13.45 18.15 3.90
C GLU A 244 -14.10 16.76 3.96
N ILE A 245 -13.41 15.75 4.50
CA ILE A 245 -13.96 14.40 4.72
C ILE A 245 -15.19 14.45 5.63
N THR A 246 -15.07 15.13 6.77
CA THR A 246 -16.16 15.21 7.78
C THR A 246 -17.39 15.91 7.21
N GLU A 247 -17.20 16.96 6.40
CA GLU A 247 -18.28 17.62 5.68
C GLU A 247 -18.95 16.71 4.64
N LEU A 248 -18.16 15.98 3.85
CA LEU A 248 -18.66 15.05 2.84
C LEU A 248 -19.46 13.92 3.51
N GLU A 249 -18.98 13.35 4.62
CA GLU A 249 -19.68 12.36 5.42
C GLU A 249 -21.04 12.88 5.89
N THR A 250 -21.06 14.08 6.47
CA THR A 250 -22.29 14.71 6.95
C THR A 250 -23.30 14.91 5.82
N ARG A 251 -22.83 15.34 4.64
CA ARG A 251 -23.69 15.55 3.45
C ARG A 251 -24.20 14.23 2.87
N LEU A 252 -23.39 13.17 2.89
CA LEU A 252 -23.77 11.84 2.43
C LEU A 252 -24.83 11.22 3.36
N ASN A 253 -24.60 11.26 4.68
CA ASN A 253 -25.54 10.73 5.68
C ASN A 253 -26.90 11.43 5.63
N LYS A 254 -26.93 12.74 5.37
CA LYS A 254 -28.18 13.50 5.19
C LYS A 254 -28.94 13.13 3.91
N ALA A 255 -28.24 12.69 2.87
CA ALA A 255 -28.87 12.30 1.62
C ALA A 255 -29.48 10.90 1.71
N SER A 256 -28.78 9.95 2.36
CA SER A 256 -29.27 8.58 2.57
C SER A 256 -30.46 8.45 3.52
N LEU A 257 -30.83 9.52 4.23
CA LEU A 257 -32.02 9.58 5.11
C LEU A 257 -33.26 10.13 4.41
N LYS A 258 -33.14 10.59 3.15
CA LYS A 258 -34.22 11.20 2.38
C LYS A 258 -34.83 10.28 1.32
N ASP A 259 -34.25 9.09 1.14
CA ASP A 259 -34.74 8.00 0.30
C ASP A 259 -35.39 6.92 1.17
#